data_AF-A0A6I2A3X2-F1
#
_entry.id   AF-A0A6I2A3X2-F1
#
_cell.length_a   1.000
_cell.length_b   1.000
_cell.length_c   1.000
_cell.angle_alpha   90.00
_cell.angle_beta   90.00
_cell.angle_gamma   90.00
#
_symmetry.space_group_name_H-M   'P 1'
#
loop_
_entity.id
_entity.type
_entity.pdbx_description
1 polymer ?
#
loop_
_entity_poly.entity_id
_entity_poly.type
_entity_poly.pdbx_seq_one_letter_code
_entity_poly.pdbx_strand_id
1 'polypeptide(L)'
;MGAFKETSRLPEFEKDTKRLLKRFKTIDDDLEIFIEKQLFLYHKLKKDNRGIFQITGLPVGGPKVYKATKFACKSLKGSGVQSGIRIIYAYDEEKDKIVLIEMYFKGDKANEDKQRIFEYLNLR
;
A
#
# COMPACT_ATOMS: atom_id res chain seq x y z
N MET A 1 -17.98 0.88 -6.21
CA MET A 1 -16.51 0.88 -6.12
C MET A 1 -16.04 2.32 -6.04
N GLY A 2 -15.00 2.62 -5.26
CA GLY A 2 -14.33 3.92 -5.31
C GLY A 2 -13.10 3.85 -6.22
N ALA A 3 -12.71 4.98 -6.82
CA ALA A 3 -11.58 5.04 -7.74
C ALA A 3 -10.70 6.28 -7.47
N PHE A 4 -9.42 6.16 -7.83
CA PHE A 4 -8.46 7.25 -7.94
C PHE A 4 -8.26 7.58 -9.42
N LYS A 5 -7.92 8.83 -9.77
CA LYS A 5 -7.65 9.21 -11.17
C LYS A 5 -6.52 8.39 -11.78
N GLU A 6 -5.47 8.13 -11.00
CA GLU A 6 -4.35 7.32 -11.45
C GLU A 6 -3.89 6.37 -10.33
N THR A 7 -3.55 5.14 -10.69
CA THR A 7 -2.90 4.18 -9.81
C THR A 7 -1.77 3.51 -10.56
N SER A 8 -0.56 3.51 -9.99
CA SER A 8 0.60 2.84 -10.58
C SER A 8 1.41 2.05 -9.54
N ARG A 9 2.24 1.14 -10.04
CA ARG A 9 3.09 0.24 -9.24
C ARG A 9 4.54 0.45 -9.64
N LEU A 10 5.45 0.58 -8.67
CA LEU A 10 6.88 0.62 -8.97
C LEU A 10 7.37 -0.76 -9.44
N PRO A 11 8.43 -0.84 -10.27
CA PRO A 11 8.98 -2.13 -10.71
C PRO A 11 9.36 -3.06 -9.55
N GLU A 12 9.90 -2.51 -8.46
CA GLU A 12 10.22 -3.30 -7.27
C GLU A 12 8.95 -3.77 -6.53
N PHE A 13 7.84 -3.02 -6.58
CA PHE A 13 6.57 -3.45 -6.02
C PHE A 13 6.03 -4.69 -6.76
N GLU A 14 6.17 -4.72 -8.09
CA GLU A 14 5.81 -5.90 -8.89
C GLU A 14 6.61 -7.14 -8.49
N LYS A 15 7.90 -6.97 -8.17
CA LYS A 15 8.74 -8.08 -7.67
C LYS A 15 8.27 -8.57 -6.31
N ASP A 16 7.87 -7.66 -5.43
CA ASP A 16 7.31 -8.00 -4.12
C ASP A 16 6.01 -8.80 -4.26
N THR A 17 5.08 -8.33 -5.10
CA THR A 17 3.81 -9.00 -5.39
C THR A 17 4.05 -10.40 -5.95
N LYS A 18 4.93 -10.54 -6.95
CA LYS A 18 5.30 -11.86 -7.52
C LYS A 18 5.88 -12.81 -6.48
N ARG A 19 6.68 -12.31 -5.53
CA ARG A 19 7.22 -13.13 -4.44
C ARG A 19 6.12 -13.60 -3.50
N LEU A 20 5.20 -12.72 -3.12
CA LEU A 20 4.10 -13.04 -2.21
C LEU A 20 3.02 -13.91 -2.87
N LEU A 21 2.75 -13.75 -4.17
CA LEU A 21 1.82 -14.57 -4.96
C LEU A 21 2.19 -16.07 -4.93
N LYS A 22 3.47 -16.41 -4.70
CA LYS A 22 3.89 -17.80 -4.50
C LYS A 22 3.21 -18.44 -3.29
N ARG A 23 2.97 -17.67 -2.22
CA ARG A 23 2.37 -18.11 -0.95
C ARG A 23 0.89 -17.74 -0.83
N PHE A 24 0.49 -16.60 -1.38
CA PHE A 24 -0.84 -16.02 -1.25
C PHE A 24 -1.44 -15.80 -2.63
N LYS A 25 -2.15 -16.80 -3.15
CA LYS A 25 -2.57 -16.89 -4.55
C LYS A 25 -3.58 -15.81 -4.99
N THR A 26 -4.27 -15.20 -4.04
CA THR A 26 -5.30 -14.18 -4.28
C THR A 26 -4.78 -12.75 -4.15
N ILE A 27 -3.46 -12.56 -4.00
CA ILE A 27 -2.92 -11.26 -3.58
C ILE A 27 -3.18 -10.12 -4.58
N ASP A 28 -3.22 -10.41 -5.89
CA ASP A 28 -3.54 -9.40 -6.91
C ASP A 28 -5.00 -8.94 -6.82
N ASP A 29 -5.96 -9.87 -6.76
CA ASP A 29 -7.39 -9.55 -6.57
C ASP A 29 -7.62 -8.84 -5.23
N ASP A 30 -6.94 -9.29 -4.18
CA ASP A 30 -7.04 -8.69 -2.84
C ASP A 30 -6.46 -7.26 -2.84
N LEU A 31 -5.42 -7.00 -3.63
CA LEU A 31 -4.82 -5.68 -3.80
C LEU A 31 -5.75 -4.71 -4.52
N GLU A 32 -6.45 -5.16 -5.58
CA GLU A 32 -7.45 -4.34 -6.26
C GLU A 32 -8.56 -3.90 -5.29
N ILE A 33 -9.13 -4.87 -4.56
CA ILE A 33 -10.16 -4.61 -3.54
C ILE A 33 -9.65 -3.64 -2.47
N PHE A 34 -8.40 -3.79 -2.04
CA PHE A 34 -7.77 -2.91 -1.06
C PHE A 34 -7.71 -1.46 -1.55
N ILE A 35 -7.34 -1.22 -2.81
CA ILE A 35 -7.26 0.12 -3.38
C ILE A 35 -8.66 0.74 -3.47
N GLU A 36 -9.59 0.03 -4.10
CA GLU A 36 -10.93 0.55 -4.40
C GLU A 36 -11.81 0.75 -3.17
N LYS A 37 -11.54 0.01 -2.10
CA LYS A 37 -12.30 0.09 -0.85
C LYS A 37 -11.51 0.80 0.23
N GLN A 38 -10.38 0.24 0.65
CA GLN A 38 -9.72 0.71 1.87
C GLN A 38 -8.99 2.03 1.65
N LEU A 39 -8.19 2.15 0.59
CA LEU A 39 -7.52 3.42 0.29
C LEU A 39 -8.55 4.51 -0.02
N PHE A 40 -9.57 4.20 -0.82
CA PHE A 40 -10.65 5.13 -1.14
C PHE A 40 -11.41 5.60 0.11
N LEU A 41 -11.79 4.68 1.00
CA LEU A 41 -12.49 5.00 2.25
C LEU A 41 -11.68 5.98 3.11
N TYR A 42 -10.37 5.74 3.23
CA TYR A 42 -9.49 6.60 4.03
C TYR A 42 -9.24 7.96 3.35
N HIS A 43 -8.85 7.98 2.08
CA HIS A 43 -8.42 9.22 1.42
C HIS A 43 -9.55 10.08 0.88
N LYS A 44 -10.61 9.46 0.34
CA LYS A 44 -11.72 10.16 -0.32
C LYS A 44 -12.88 10.42 0.63
N LEU A 45 -13.23 9.42 1.43
CA LEU A 45 -14.35 9.53 2.37
C LEU A 45 -13.91 9.98 3.77
N LYS A 46 -12.60 10.15 3.99
CA LYS A 46 -12.00 10.56 5.28
C LYS A 46 -12.46 9.68 6.46
N LYS A 47 -12.71 8.39 6.18
CA LYS A 47 -13.13 7.39 7.18
C LYS A 47 -11.94 6.52 7.55
N ASP A 48 -11.40 6.74 8.75
CA ASP A 48 -10.27 5.97 9.25
C ASP A 48 -10.71 4.73 10.04
N ASN A 49 -10.27 3.56 9.56
CA ASN A 49 -10.46 2.28 10.25
C ASN A 49 -9.25 1.89 11.13
N ARG A 50 -8.32 2.83 11.37
CA ARG A 50 -7.06 2.68 12.11
C ARG A 50 -6.14 1.63 11.47
N GLY A 51 -6.11 1.62 10.15
CA GLY A 51 -5.35 0.66 9.34
C GLY A 51 -4.32 1.30 8.40
N ILE A 52 -4.28 2.63 8.33
CA ILE A 52 -3.38 3.41 7.48
C ILE A 52 -2.71 4.47 8.35
N PHE A 53 -1.39 4.59 8.23
CA PHE A 53 -0.58 5.52 9.01
C PHE A 53 0.31 6.31 8.07
N GLN A 54 0.34 7.64 8.21
CA GLN A 54 1.28 8.46 7.46
C GLN A 54 2.70 8.23 8.00
N ILE A 55 3.67 8.05 7.10
CA ILE A 55 5.08 8.03 7.44
C ILE A 55 5.56 9.47 7.53
N THR A 56 6.04 9.87 8.70
CA THR A 56 6.55 11.22 8.99
C THR A 56 8.08 11.27 8.85
N GLY A 57 8.65 12.48 8.85
CA GLY A 57 10.10 12.67 8.72
C GLY A 57 10.64 12.48 7.29
N LEU A 58 9.78 12.61 6.29
CA LEU A 58 10.14 12.59 4.87
C LEU A 58 10.30 14.02 4.33
N PRO A 59 11.03 14.23 3.21
CA PRO A 59 11.18 15.54 2.59
C PRO A 59 9.85 16.25 2.32
N VAL A 60 9.84 17.57 2.48
CA VAL A 60 8.65 18.42 2.31
C VAL A 60 8.42 18.73 0.83
N GLY A 61 7.16 18.89 0.41
CA GLY A 61 6.79 19.29 -0.96
C GLY A 61 6.45 18.14 -1.91
N GLY A 62 6.61 16.89 -1.47
CA GLY A 62 6.22 15.70 -2.22
C GLY A 62 4.86 15.10 -1.80
N PRO A 63 4.42 14.01 -2.46
CA PRO A 63 3.24 13.27 -2.04
C PRO A 63 3.46 12.71 -0.63
N LYS A 64 2.38 12.61 0.14
CA LYS A 64 2.45 11.98 1.46
C LYS A 64 2.58 10.47 1.27
N VAL A 65 3.45 9.85 2.07
CA VAL A 65 3.68 8.39 2.06
C VAL A 65 2.98 7.77 3.26
N TYR A 66 2.38 6.61 3.05
CA TYR A 66 1.55 5.92 4.01
C TYR A 66 1.91 4.45 4.09
N LYS A 67 1.69 3.88 5.27
CA LYS A 67 1.79 2.46 5.57
C LYS A 67 0.42 1.93 5.92
N ALA A 68 -0.07 0.98 5.12
CA ALA A 68 -1.25 0.21 5.45
C ALA A 68 -0.87 -1.09 6.16
N THR A 69 -1.51 -1.35 7.30
CA THR A 69 -1.29 -2.55 8.12
C THR A 69 -2.50 -3.47 8.17
N LYS A 70 -3.67 -2.97 7.78
CA LYS A 70 -4.87 -3.77 7.59
C LYS A 70 -4.98 -4.08 6.12
N PHE A 71 -4.90 -5.35 5.76
CA PHE A 71 -5.04 -5.85 4.41
C PHE A 71 -5.74 -7.21 4.51
N ALA A 72 -6.91 -7.35 3.90
CA ALA A 72 -7.59 -8.64 3.84
C ALA A 72 -6.95 -9.48 2.74
N CYS A 73 -6.62 -10.74 3.04
CA CYS A 73 -6.13 -11.66 2.03
C CYS A 73 -6.92 -12.96 2.09
N LYS A 74 -7.63 -13.29 1.01
CA LYS A 74 -8.50 -14.49 0.97
C LYS A 74 -7.71 -15.79 1.10
N SER A 75 -6.44 -15.79 0.67
CA SER A 75 -5.52 -16.92 0.84
C SER A 75 -5.15 -17.19 2.30
N LEU A 76 -5.33 -16.20 3.19
CA LEU A 76 -5.10 -16.31 4.63
C LEU A 76 -6.44 -16.43 5.36
N LYS A 77 -7.01 -17.65 5.36
CA LYS A 77 -8.30 -17.91 5.99
C LYS A 77 -8.26 -17.63 7.49
N GLY A 78 -9.32 -16.99 8.00
CA GLY A 78 -9.48 -16.70 9.44
C GLY A 78 -8.77 -15.44 9.94
N SER A 79 -7.88 -14.81 9.15
CA SER A 79 -7.18 -13.58 9.59
C SER A 79 -7.98 -12.29 9.34
N GLY A 80 -9.00 -12.33 8.48
CA GLY A 80 -9.69 -11.13 8.03
C GLY A 80 -8.72 -10.07 7.53
N VAL A 81 -8.88 -8.82 7.96
CA VAL A 81 -7.99 -7.69 7.63
C VAL A 81 -6.61 -7.75 8.31
N GLN A 82 -6.40 -8.67 9.25
CA GLN A 82 -5.15 -8.84 9.98
C GLN A 82 -4.26 -9.91 9.31
N SER A 83 -4.19 -9.92 7.99
CA SER A 83 -3.37 -10.88 7.23
C SER A 83 -1.87 -10.78 7.53
N GLY A 84 -1.41 -9.65 8.08
CA GLY A 84 0.01 -9.37 8.27
C GLY A 84 0.71 -8.86 7.00
N ILE A 85 0.02 -8.78 5.86
CA ILE A 85 0.52 -8.09 4.67
C ILE A 85 0.49 -6.58 4.93
N ARG A 86 1.57 -5.91 4.56
CA ARG A 86 1.75 -4.47 4.68
C ARG A 86 2.07 -3.88 3.32
N ILE A 87 1.52 -2.70 3.07
CA ILE A 87 1.69 -1.96 1.82
C ILE A 87 2.20 -0.58 2.16
N ILE A 88 3.24 -0.15 1.46
CA ILE A 88 3.74 1.22 1.45
C ILE A 88 3.34 1.86 0.14
N TYR A 89 2.72 3.02 0.23
CA TYR A 89 2.25 3.75 -0.95
C TYR A 89 2.32 5.25 -0.73
N ALA A 90 2.47 5.99 -1.81
CA ALA A 90 2.34 7.43 -1.83
C ALA A 90 0.97 7.83 -2.37
N TYR A 91 0.40 8.89 -1.80
CA TYR A 91 -0.79 9.54 -2.32
C TYR A 91 -0.50 11.02 -2.60
N ASP A 92 -0.70 11.40 -3.85
CA ASP A 92 -0.66 12.77 -4.35
C ASP A 92 -2.11 13.27 -4.43
N GLU A 93 -2.53 14.10 -3.47
CA GLU A 93 -3.93 14.55 -3.35
C GLU A 93 -4.32 15.51 -4.48
N GLU A 94 -3.36 16.29 -5.00
CA GLU A 94 -3.58 17.23 -6.10
C GLU A 94 -3.84 16.49 -7.43
N LYS A 95 -2.99 15.50 -7.73
CA LYS A 95 -3.13 14.67 -8.95
C LYS A 95 -4.13 13.54 -8.80
N ASP A 96 -4.57 13.28 -7.57
CA ASP A 96 -5.37 12.13 -7.18
C ASP A 96 -4.75 10.80 -7.63
N LYS A 97 -3.45 10.65 -7.32
CA LYS A 97 -2.62 9.54 -7.79
C LYS A 97 -2.11 8.70 -6.64
N ILE A 98 -2.32 7.39 -6.74
CA ILE A 98 -1.70 6.38 -5.88
C ILE A 98 -0.47 5.80 -6.58
N VAL A 99 0.65 5.73 -5.88
CA VAL A 99 1.82 4.96 -6.31
C VAL A 99 2.16 3.92 -5.25
N LEU A 100 2.11 2.66 -5.64
CA LEU A 100 2.44 1.52 -4.79
C LEU A 100 3.96 1.32 -4.79
N ILE A 101 4.58 1.48 -3.61
CA ILE A 101 6.03 1.55 -3.44
C ILE A 101 6.60 0.21 -3.01
N GLU A 102 6.06 -0.40 -1.96
CA GLU A 102 6.54 -1.68 -1.42
C GLU A 102 5.37 -2.54 -0.90
N MET A 103 5.47 -3.86 -1.04
CA MET A 103 4.61 -4.82 -0.35
C MET A 103 5.46 -5.86 0.40
N TYR A 104 5.07 -6.21 1.62
CA TYR A 104 5.74 -7.27 2.36
C TYR A 104 4.83 -7.95 3.38
N PHE A 105 5.20 -9.17 3.77
CA PHE A 105 4.57 -9.88 4.88
C PHE A 105 5.33 -9.60 6.17
N LYS A 106 4.63 -9.16 7.23
CA LYS A 106 5.21 -8.81 8.53
C LYS A 106 6.05 -9.95 9.13
N GLY A 107 5.67 -11.21 8.89
CA GLY A 107 6.42 -12.37 9.37
C GLY A 107 7.80 -12.52 8.73
N ASP A 108 8.02 -11.95 7.55
CA ASP A 108 9.31 -12.01 6.86
C ASP A 108 10.15 -10.73 7.06
N LYS A 109 9.48 -9.58 7.31
CA LYS A 109 10.12 -8.27 7.43
C LYS A 109 9.41 -7.39 8.45
N ALA A 110 10.18 -6.81 9.36
CA ALA A 110 9.65 -6.00 10.46
C ALA A 110 9.23 -4.58 10.07
N ASN A 111 9.94 -3.93 9.12
CA ASN A 111 9.75 -2.52 8.77
C ASN A 111 9.76 -2.31 7.25
N GLU A 112 9.28 -1.16 6.81
CA GLU A 112 9.38 -0.69 5.43
C GLU A 112 10.81 -0.44 4.97
N ASP A 113 11.02 -0.48 3.66
CA ASP A 113 12.24 -0.07 3.00
C ASP A 113 12.29 1.46 2.86
N LYS A 114 12.99 2.11 3.80
CA LYS A 114 13.15 3.57 3.76
C LYS A 114 13.89 4.04 2.52
N GLN A 115 14.85 3.26 2.02
CA GLN A 115 15.62 3.64 0.84
C GLN A 115 14.72 3.72 -0.39
N ARG A 116 13.84 2.74 -0.60
CA ARG A 116 12.86 2.77 -1.71
C ARG A 116 11.92 3.97 -1.62
N ILE A 117 11.53 4.37 -0.42
CA ILE A 117 10.72 5.58 -0.21
C ILE A 117 11.51 6.83 -0.63
N PHE A 118 12.76 6.96 -0.18
CA PHE A 118 13.62 8.10 -0.53
C PHE A 118 13.92 8.16 -2.02
N GLU A 119 14.28 7.04 -2.65
CA GLU A 119 14.51 6.96 -4.09
C GLU A 119 13.29 7.42 -4.88
N TYR A 120 12.10 6.94 -4.50
CA TYR A 120 10.86 7.38 -5.14
C TYR A 120 10.58 8.88 -4.98
N LEU A 121 10.86 9.44 -3.79
CA LEU A 121 10.64 10.86 -3.54
C LEU A 121 11.66 11.76 -4.26
N ASN A 122 12.89 11.28 -4.48
CA ASN A 122 13.96 12.02 -5.16
C ASN A 122 13.89 11.95 -6.69
N LEU A 123 13.20 10.96 -7.25
CA LEU A 123 13.02 10.78 -8.70
C LEU A 123 11.92 11.68 -9.30
N ARG A 124 11.51 12.75 -8.60
CA ARG A 124 10.36 13.58 -8.94
C ARG A 124 10.71 15.03 -9.18
#